data_AF-A0A0K6H9D2-F1
#
_entry.id   AF-A0A0K6H9D2-F1
#
_cell.length_a   1.000
_cell.length_b   1.000
_cell.length_c   1.000
_cell.angle_alpha   90.00
_cell.angle_beta   90.00
_cell.angle_gamma   90.00
#
_symmetry.space_group_name_H-M   'P 1'
#
loop_
_entity.id
_entity.type
_entity.pdbx_description
1 polymer ?
#
loop_
_entity_poly.entity_id
_entity_poly.type
_entity_poly.pdbx_seq_one_letter_code
_entity_poly.pdbx_strand_id
1 'polypeptide(L)'
;MAIESSPEERAIVLRMVRAEHGPFYWLLELPDGRWAAFWKDGFETDNCRALAAGFFKGVWPCAYISDNRYDVESWIEDEREKMRLEDPLNAEQF
;
A
#
# COMPACT_ATOMS: atom_id res chain seq x y z
N MET A 1 20.14 -1.75 5.30
CA MET A 1 19.47 -0.73 6.11
C MET A 1 18.41 -0.11 5.22
N ALA A 2 17.14 -0.13 5.62
CA ALA A 2 16.12 0.64 4.92
C ALA A 2 16.44 2.13 5.10
N ILE A 3 16.41 2.90 4.03
CA ILE A 3 16.59 4.35 4.10
C ILE A 3 15.26 4.94 4.55
N GLU A 4 15.29 5.76 5.61
CA GLU A 4 14.09 6.38 6.14
C GLU A 4 13.53 7.43 5.16
N SER A 5 12.20 7.48 5.03
CA SER A 5 11.53 8.52 4.25
C SER A 5 11.47 9.86 5.01
N SER A 6 11.65 10.96 4.29
CA SER A 6 11.55 12.31 4.84
C SER A 6 10.08 12.70 5.10
N PRO A 7 9.82 13.71 5.96
CA PRO A 7 8.47 14.24 6.15
C PRO A 7 7.82 14.74 4.85
N GLU A 8 8.59 15.31 3.93
CA GLU A 8 8.10 15.75 2.62
C GLU A 8 7.67 14.57 1.73
N GLU A 9 8.47 13.51 1.69
CA GLU A 9 8.15 12.29 0.93
C GLU A 9 6.87 11.63 1.48
N ARG A 10 6.75 11.54 2.81
CA ARG A 10 5.55 11.06 3.50
C ARG A 10 4.32 11.89 3.16
N ALA A 11 4.45 13.22 3.15
CA ALA A 11 3.36 14.12 2.80
C ALA A 11 2.90 13.94 1.34
N ILE A 12 3.81 13.64 0.42
CA ILE A 12 3.47 13.33 -0.98
C ILE A 12 2.63 12.04 -1.05
N VAL A 13 3.09 10.98 -0.39
CA VAL A 13 2.38 9.68 -0.38
C VAL A 13 1.01 9.80 0.28
N LEU A 14 0.88 10.54 1.38
CA LEU A 14 -0.42 10.75 2.04
C LEU A 14 -1.45 11.42 1.14
N ARG A 15 -1.03 12.28 0.19
CA ARG A 15 -1.95 12.88 -0.80
C ARG A 15 -2.45 11.88 -1.84
N MET A 16 -1.76 10.77 -2.04
CA MET A 16 -2.17 9.69 -2.95
C MET A 16 -3.18 8.75 -2.29
N VAL A 17 -3.22 8.68 -0.96
CA VAL A 17 -4.13 7.80 -0.23
C VAL A 17 -5.59 8.20 -0.49
N ARG A 18 -6.43 7.21 -0.80
CA ARG A 18 -7.87 7.37 -1.06
C ARG A 18 -8.74 6.61 -0.08
N ALA A 19 -8.26 5.46 0.37
CA ALA A 19 -8.95 4.68 1.38
C ALA A 19 -7.95 3.92 2.24
N GLU A 20 -8.36 3.65 3.47
CA GLU A 20 -7.67 2.77 4.38
C GLU A 20 -8.36 1.41 4.38
N HIS A 21 -7.61 0.35 4.12
CA HIS A 21 -8.13 -1.01 4.05
C HIS A 21 -7.44 -1.88 5.10
N GLY A 22 -8.10 -2.00 6.26
CA GLY A 22 -7.58 -2.74 7.39
C GLY A 22 -6.27 -2.15 7.94
N PRO A 23 -5.53 -2.92 8.76
CA PRO A 23 -4.34 -2.41 9.43
C PRO A 23 -3.12 -2.32 8.51
N PHE A 24 -3.04 -3.12 7.44
CA PHE A 24 -1.80 -3.30 6.68
C PHE A 24 -1.74 -2.52 5.37
N TYR A 25 -2.89 -2.14 4.79
CA TYR A 25 -2.93 -1.62 3.43
C TYR A 25 -3.61 -0.24 3.33
N TRP A 26 -3.04 0.60 2.47
CA TRP A 26 -3.71 1.78 1.92
C TRP A 26 -3.98 1.59 0.43
N LEU A 27 -5.14 2.07 -0.01
CA LEU A 27 -5.47 2.22 -1.41
C LEU A 27 -5.03 3.60 -1.89
N LEU A 28 -4.20 3.63 -2.93
CA LEU A 28 -3.64 4.86 -3.50
C LEU A 28 -4.17 5.09 -4.92
N GLU A 29 -4.42 6.34 -5.24
CA GLU A 29 -4.54 6.84 -6.61
C GLU A 29 -3.22 7.50 -7.00
N LEU A 30 -2.55 6.93 -8.01
CA LEU A 30 -1.26 7.39 -8.48
C LEU A 30 -1.43 8.58 -9.45
N PRO A 31 -0.43 9.49 -9.55
CA PRO A 31 -0.48 10.64 -10.46
C PRO A 31 -0.64 10.29 -11.94
N ASP A 32 -0.33 9.05 -12.34
CA ASP A 32 -0.49 8.57 -13.71
C ASP A 32 -1.87 7.94 -13.98
N GLY A 33 -2.80 8.02 -13.01
CA GLY A 33 -4.16 7.50 -13.11
C GLY A 33 -4.31 6.03 -12.74
N ARG A 34 -3.22 5.32 -12.43
CA ARG A 34 -3.27 3.94 -11.93
C ARG A 34 -3.59 3.89 -10.43
N TRP A 35 -3.98 2.71 -9.97
CA TRP A 35 -4.32 2.42 -8.58
C TRP A 35 -3.29 1.48 -7.98
N ALA A 36 -3.02 1.62 -6.68
CA ALA A 36 -2.04 0.78 -6.01
C ALA A 36 -2.42 0.41 -4.58
N ALA A 37 -2.05 -0.81 -4.19
CA ALA A 37 -2.06 -1.25 -2.80
C ALA A 37 -0.69 -0.96 -2.19
N PHE A 38 -0.66 -0.18 -1.12
CA PHE A 38 0.58 0.20 -0.42
C PHE A 38 0.60 -0.38 0.99
N TRP A 39 1.72 -1.02 1.36
CA TRP A 39 1.95 -1.52 2.72
C TRP A 39 2.21 -0.35 3.66
N LYS A 40 1.43 -0.24 4.74
CA LYS A 40 1.63 0.82 5.74
C LYS A 40 3.00 0.73 6.41
N ASP A 41 3.53 -0.47 6.61
CA ASP A 41 4.89 -0.69 7.11
C ASP A 41 5.97 -0.15 6.17
N GLY A 42 5.64 0.04 4.88
CA GLY A 42 6.51 0.70 3.90
C GLY A 42 6.52 2.23 4.00
N PHE A 43 5.69 2.83 4.85
CA PHE A 43 5.51 4.29 4.88
C PHE A 43 6.73 5.05 5.40
N GLU A 44 7.47 4.46 6.35
CA GLU A 44 8.66 5.09 6.92
C GLU A 44 9.96 4.62 6.25
N THR A 45 9.86 3.87 5.16
CA THR A 45 11.01 3.20 4.52
C THR A 45 11.22 3.66 3.07
N ASP A 46 12.16 3.01 2.38
CA ASP A 46 12.52 3.30 0.99
C ASP A 46 11.35 3.11 0.02
N ASN A 47 10.33 2.33 0.38
CA ASN A 47 9.09 2.21 -0.38
C ASN A 47 8.40 3.58 -0.52
N CYS A 48 8.25 4.33 0.58
CA CYS A 48 7.67 5.67 0.56
C CYS A 48 8.52 6.64 -0.27
N ARG A 49 9.85 6.58 -0.13
CA ARG A 49 10.79 7.41 -0.91
C ARG A 49 10.62 7.19 -2.41
N ALA A 50 10.64 5.93 -2.82
CA ALA A 50 10.51 5.55 -4.23
C ALA A 50 9.13 5.95 -4.79
N LEU A 51 8.08 5.76 -4.00
CA LEU A 51 6.73 6.15 -4.38
C LEU A 51 6.61 7.67 -4.55
N ALA A 52 7.16 8.45 -3.62
CA ALA A 52 7.19 9.91 -3.70
C ALA A 52 8.00 10.41 -4.91
N ALA A 53 9.06 9.69 -5.30
CA ALA A 53 9.87 9.98 -6.48
C ALA A 53 9.22 9.54 -7.81
N GLY A 54 8.03 8.93 -7.78
CA GLY A 54 7.29 8.52 -8.98
C GLY A 54 7.65 7.13 -9.51
N PHE A 55 8.30 6.28 -8.71
CA PHE A 55 8.57 4.90 -9.09
C PHE A 55 7.32 4.04 -8.86
N PHE A 56 6.63 3.71 -9.95
CA PHE A 56 5.35 2.97 -9.94
C PHE A 56 5.41 1.68 -10.76
N LYS A 57 6.52 0.93 -10.70
CA LYS A 57 6.75 -0.23 -11.57
C LYS A 57 7.09 -1.49 -10.78
N GLY A 58 6.30 -2.55 -11.00
CA GLY A 58 6.54 -3.88 -10.43
C GLY A 58 5.89 -4.08 -9.06
N VAL A 59 6.45 -5.01 -8.29
CA VAL A 59 6.01 -5.41 -6.93
C VAL A 59 6.69 -4.54 -5.84
N TRP A 60 7.40 -3.49 -6.24
CA TRP A 60 8.04 -2.51 -5.37
C TRP A 60 7.96 -1.15 -6.06
N PRO A 61 7.60 -0.05 -5.38
CA PRO A 61 7.38 0.09 -3.93
C PRO A 61 5.98 -0.27 -3.43
N CYS A 62 5.05 -0.59 -4.34
CA CYS A 62 3.69 -1.01 -4.01
C CYS A 62 3.57 -2.54 -4.01
N ALA A 63 2.67 -3.06 -3.18
CA ALA A 63 2.38 -4.50 -3.14
C ALA A 63 1.70 -4.97 -4.44
N TYR A 64 0.85 -4.12 -4.99
CA TYR A 64 0.10 -4.38 -6.21
C TYR A 64 -0.24 -3.06 -6.91
N ILE A 65 -0.24 -3.05 -8.24
CA ILE A 65 -0.61 -1.89 -9.08
C ILE A 65 -1.49 -2.39 -10.22
N SER A 66 -2.61 -1.71 -10.47
CA SER A 66 -3.50 -1.95 -11.61
C SER A 66 -3.98 -0.63 -12.20
N ASP A 67 -4.43 -0.63 -13.46
CA ASP A 67 -5.18 0.49 -14.05
C ASP A 67 -6.63 0.54 -13.54
N ASN A 68 -7.12 -0.54 -12.94
CA ASN A 68 -8.46 -0.66 -12.38
C ASN A 68 -8.45 -0.64 -10.85
N ARG A 69 -9.16 0.32 -10.26
CA ARG A 69 -9.36 0.44 -8.81
C ARG A 69 -9.90 -0.85 -8.19
N TYR A 70 -10.90 -1.47 -8.81
CA TYR A 70 -11.59 -2.62 -8.24
C TYR A 70 -10.68 -3.85 -8.14
N ASP A 71 -9.72 -4.00 -9.04
CA ASP A 71 -8.76 -5.11 -8.99
C ASP A 71 -7.83 -4.94 -7.79
N VAL A 72 -7.43 -3.70 -7.47
CA VAL A 72 -6.59 -3.40 -6.31
C VAL A 72 -7.36 -3.62 -5.01
N GLU A 73 -8.60 -3.15 -4.93
CA GLU A 73 -9.47 -3.38 -3.77
C GLU A 73 -9.71 -4.89 -3.57
N SER A 74 -10.05 -5.63 -4.62
CA SER A 74 -10.24 -7.09 -4.55
C SER A 74 -8.97 -7.81 -4.08
N TRP A 75 -7.81 -7.41 -4.60
CA TRP A 75 -6.53 -7.99 -4.20
C TRP A 75 -6.24 -7.73 -2.71
N ILE A 76 -6.52 -6.53 -2.20
CA ILE A 76 -6.35 -6.21 -0.77
C ILE A 76 -7.27 -7.10 0.09
N GLU A 77 -8.53 -7.28 -0.31
CA GLU A 77 -9.46 -8.14 0.44
C GLU A 77 -9.04 -9.61 0.41
N ASP A 78 -8.56 -10.11 -0.74
CA ASP A 78 -8.04 -11.49 -0.85
C ASP A 78 -6.81 -11.70 0.06
N GLU A 79 -5.89 -10.74 0.13
CA GLU A 79 -4.72 -10.82 1.03
C GLU A 79 -5.14 -10.79 2.51
N ARG A 80 -6.14 -9.98 2.85
CA ARG A 80 -6.68 -9.95 4.22
C ARG A 80 -7.29 -11.29 4.60
N GLU A 81 -8.04 -11.92 3.71
CA GLU A 81 -8.63 -13.24 3.96
C GLU A 81 -7.55 -14.31 4.11
N LYS A 82 -6.50 -14.29 3.27
CA LYS A 82 -5.35 -15.20 3.44
C LYS A 82 -4.67 -15.03 4.80
N MET A 83 -4.37 -13.79 5.21
CA MET A 83 -3.78 -13.50 6.52
C MET A 83 -4.65 -14.00 7.67
N ARG A 84 -5.99 -13.88 7.55
CA ARG A 84 -6.94 -14.41 8.54
C ARG A 84 -6.91 -15.94 8.61
N LEU A 85 -6.82 -16.62 7.47
CA LEU A 85 -6.80 -18.08 7.40
C LEU A 85 -5.46 -18.68 7.87
N GLU A 86 -4.36 -17.98 7.63
CA GLU A 86 -3.01 -18.41 8.01
C GLU A 86 -2.71 -18.14 9.51
N ASP A 87 -3.41 -17.20 10.15
CA ASP A 87 -3.30 -16.93 11.60
C ASP A 87 -4.67 -16.97 12.31
N PRO A 88 -5.18 -18.18 12.64
CA PRO A 88 -6.49 -18.34 13.26
C PRO A 88 -6.61 -17.78 14.69
N LEU A 89 -5.50 -17.35 15.31
CA LEU A 89 -5.48 -16.73 16.64
C LEU A 89 -5.69 -15.20 16.60
N ASN A 90 -5.56 -14.56 15.44
CA ASN A 90 -5.81 -13.12 15.23
C ASN A 90 -7.23 -12.80 14.71
N ALA A 91 -8.06 -13.83 14.48
CA ALA A 91 -9.40 -13.68 13.91
C ALA A 91 -10.45 -13.01 14.84
N GLU A 92 -10.12 -12.77 16.12
CA GLU A 92 -11.03 -12.21 17.13
C GLU A 92 -10.80 -10.73 17.47
N GLN A 93 -9.92 -10.01 16.76
CA GLN A 93 -9.61 -8.59 17.04
C GLN A 93 -10.06 -7.59 15.96
N PHE A 94 -10.87 -8.00 14.98
CA PHE A 94 -11.43 -7.13 13.92
C PHE A 94 -12.93 -6.95 14.04
#